data_AF-A0A8X8GFT6-F1
#
_entry.id   AF-A0A8X8GFT6-F1
#
_cell.length_a   1.000
_cell.length_b   1.000
_cell.length_c   1.000
_cell.angle_alpha   90.00
_cell.angle_beta   90.00
_cell.angle_gamma   90.00
#
_symmetry.space_group_name_H-M   'P 1'
#
loop_
_entity.id
_entity.type
_entity.pdbx_description
1 polymer ?
#
loop_
_entity_poly.entity_id
_entity_poly.type
_entity_poly.pdbx_seq_one_letter_code
_entity_poly.pdbx_strand_id
1 'polypeptide(L)' 'MFGMLESLTKAAVSVAVTPVTAVVDAVMIPVDATEDGEVFQRTKNTLNNASKNFNEAVKPNSEN' A
#
# COMPACT_ATOMS: atom_id res chain seq x y z
N MET A 1 -18.28 11.90 7.09
CA MET A 1 -17.85 10.71 7.89
C MET A 1 -17.62 9.44 7.07
N PHE A 2 -18.39 9.16 6.01
CA PHE A 2 -18.23 7.93 5.21
C PHE A 2 -16.83 7.78 4.56
N GLY A 3 -16.24 8.88 4.06
CA GLY A 3 -14.91 8.85 3.45
C GLY A 3 -13.76 8.48 4.40
N MET A 4 -13.84 8.87 5.68
CA MET A 4 -12.81 8.51 6.68
C MET A 4 -12.80 7.00 6.96
N LEU A 5 -13.98 6.39 7.11
CA LEU A 5 -14.11 4.94 7.33
C LEU A 5 -13.67 4.14 6.10
N GLU A 6 -13.97 4.65 4.90
CA GLU A 6 -13.51 4.05 3.64
C GLU A 6 -11.98 4.09 3.51
N SER A 7 -11.35 5.24 3.82
CA SER A 7 -9.88 5.39 3.79
C SER A 7 -9.18 4.52 4.83
N LEU A 8 -9.72 4.42 6.05
CA LEU A 8 -9.20 3.49 7.08
C LEU A 8 -9.33 2.03 6.65
N THR A 9 -10.46 1.67 6.03
CA THR A 9 -10.67 0.31 5.52
C THR A 9 -9.70 -0.02 4.39
N LYS A 10 -9.48 0.90 3.44
CA LYS A 10 -8.49 0.74 2.37
C LYS A 10 -7.08 0.62 2.94
N ALA A 11 -6.71 1.39 3.95
CA ALA A 11 -5.43 1.28 4.62
C ALA A 11 -5.27 -0.10 5.29
N ALA A 12 -6.28 -0.56 6.04
CA ALA A 12 -6.25 -1.87 6.70
C ALA A 12 -6.16 -3.03 5.71
N VAL A 13 -6.95 -3.01 4.64
CA VAL A 13 -6.91 -4.02 3.57
C VAL A 13 -5.53 -4.02 2.89
N SER A 14 -4.97 -2.84 2.60
CA SER A 14 -3.65 -2.71 1.97
C SER A 14 -2.53 -3.29 2.85
N VAL A 15 -2.56 -3.05 4.17
CA VAL A 15 -1.61 -3.68 5.11
C VAL A 15 -1.82 -5.20 5.15
N ALA A 16 -3.07 -5.67 5.19
CA ALA A 16 -3.38 -7.09 5.26
C ALA A 16 -2.92 -7.88 4.02
N VAL A 17 -2.94 -7.28 2.82
CA VAL A 17 -2.46 -7.92 1.58
C VAL A 17 -0.95 -7.78 1.36
N THR A 18 -0.25 -6.99 2.18
CA THR A 18 1.20 -6.75 2.04
C THR A 18 2.04 -8.06 2.12
N PRO A 19 1.75 -9.04 2.99
CA PRO A 19 2.48 -10.31 2.99
C PRO A 19 2.29 -11.10 1.69
N VAL A 20 1.09 -11.05 1.10
CA VAL A 20 0.80 -11.73 -0.17
C VAL A 20 1.60 -11.07 -1.30
N THR A 21 1.63 -9.74 -1.36
CA THR A 21 2.43 -9.02 -2.35
C THR A 21 3.93 -9.26 -2.17
N ALA A 22 4.41 -9.40 -0.94
CA ALA A 22 5.82 -9.69 -0.65
C ALA A 22 6.23 -11.08 -1.15
N VAL A 23 5.36 -12.09 -1.03
CA VAL A 23 5.61 -13.42 -1.60
C VAL A 23 5.66 -13.37 -3.13
N VAL A 24 4.73 -12.66 -3.76
CA VAL A 24 4.73 -12.48 -5.22
C VAL A 24 6.00 -11.79 -5.68
N ASP A 25 6.42 -10.73 -4.99
CA ASP A 25 7.66 -10.02 -5.29
C ASP A 25 8.88 -10.91 -5.09
N ALA A 26 8.92 -11.74 -4.05
CA ALA A 26 10.02 -12.68 -3.81
C ALA A 26 10.21 -13.67 -4.97
N VAL A 27 9.12 -14.13 -5.59
CA VAL A 27 9.16 -15.00 -6.78
C VAL A 27 9.57 -14.24 -8.03
N MET A 28 9.23 -12.94 -8.11
CA MET A 28 9.56 -12.07 -9.22
C MET A 28 10.98 -11.49 -9.17
N ILE A 29 11.72 -11.65 -8.07
CA ILE A 29 13.11 -11.15 -7.92
C ILE A 29 13.99 -11.39 -9.15
N PRO A 30 14.04 -12.59 -9.77
CA PRO A 30 14.90 -12.79 -10.93
C PRO A 30 14.51 -11.93 -12.13
N VAL A 31 13.21 -11.72 -12.35
CA VAL A 31 12.67 -10.90 -13.45
C VAL A 31 12.90 -9.43 -13.14
N ASP A 32 12.51 -8.99 -11.94
CA ASP A 32 12.63 -7.60 -11.50
C ASP A 32 14.12 -7.16 -11.45
N ALA A 33 15.04 -8.06 -11.09
CA ALA A 33 16.49 -7.80 -11.12
C ALA A 33 17.06 -7.69 -12.55
N THR A 34 16.40 -8.27 -13.55
CA THR A 34 16.85 -8.20 -14.96
C THR A 34 16.25 -7.02 -15.73
N GLU A 35 15.02 -6.60 -15.42
CA GLU A 35 14.33 -5.54 -16.15
C GLU A 35 14.56 -4.15 -15.54
N ASP A 36 14.27 -3.99 -14.24
CA ASP A 36 14.22 -2.67 -13.58
C ASP A 36 15.23 -2.50 -12.44
N GLY A 37 15.88 -3.58 -11.98
CA GLY A 37 16.88 -3.58 -10.91
C GLY A 37 16.36 -3.29 -9.50
N GLU A 38 15.07 -2.95 -9.36
CA GLU A 38 14.41 -2.71 -8.08
C GLU A 38 13.49 -3.89 -7.71
N VAL A 39 13.81 -4.56 -6.61
CA VAL A 39 12.99 -5.65 -6.03
C VAL A 39 11.89 -5.11 -5.11
N PHE A 40 10.82 -5.88 -4.91
CA PHE A 40 9.71 -5.55 -4.00
C PHE A 40 8.88 -4.32 -4.38
N GLN A 41 8.82 -3.98 -5.68
CA GLN A 41 8.04 -2.85 -6.19
C GLN A 41 6.56 -2.93 -5.80
N ARG A 42 5.92 -4.11 -5.87
CA ARG A 42 4.49 -4.26 -5.59
C ARG A 42 4.21 -4.06 -4.10
N THR A 43 5.07 -4.58 -3.25
CA THR A 43 5.02 -4.41 -1.80
C THR A 43 5.23 -2.95 -1.40
N LYS A 44 6.22 -2.27 -1.99
CA LYS A 44 6.47 -0.84 -1.82
C LYS A 44 5.24 0.00 -2.20
N ASN A 45 4.62 -0.28 -3.34
CA ASN A 45 3.41 0.44 -3.78
C ASN A 45 2.22 0.21 -2.85
N THR A 46 2.04 -1.03 -2.38
CA THR A 46 0.97 -1.40 -1.44
C THR A 46 1.14 -0.69 -0.09
N LEU A 47 2.36 -0.64 0.44
CA LEU A 47 2.67 0.10 1.68
C LEU A 47 2.50 1.61 1.50
N ASN A 48 2.91 2.18 0.37
CA ASN A 48 2.73 3.59 0.06
C ASN A 48 1.25 3.97 -0.02
N ASN A 49 0.42 3.13 -0.64
CA ASN A 49 -1.02 3.35 -0.70
C ASN A 49 -1.67 3.24 0.68
N ALA A 50 -1.25 2.26 1.49
CA ALA A 50 -1.70 2.14 2.87
C ALA A 50 -1.38 3.40 3.69
N SER A 51 -0.13 3.90 3.58
CA SER A 51 0.33 5.10 4.27
C SER A 51 -0.43 6.35 3.83
N LYS A 52 -0.66 6.53 2.52
CA LYS A 52 -1.46 7.65 1.98
C LYS A 52 -2.90 7.63 2.51
N ASN A 53 -3.57 6.48 2.40
CA ASN A 53 -4.95 6.33 2.86
C ASN A 53 -5.08 6.55 4.38
N PHE A 54 -4.09 6.07 5.15
CA PHE A 54 -4.04 6.33 6.59
C PHE A 54 -3.84 7.81 6.89
N ASN A 55 -2.88 8.46 6.22
CA ASN A 55 -2.60 9.89 6.41
C ASN A 55 -3.81 10.76 6.03
N GLU A 56 -4.53 10.42 4.96
CA GLU A 56 -5.78 11.09 4.58
C GLU A 56 -6.89 10.88 5.61
N ALA A 57 -6.99 9.68 6.19
CA ALA A 57 -8.01 9.39 7.20
C ALA A 57 -7.75 10.11 8.54
N VAL A 58 -6.50 10.35 8.92
CA VAL A 58 -6.16 11.00 10.21
C VAL A 58 -6.05 12.53 10.10
N LYS A 59 -6.04 13.09 8.89
CA LYS A 59 -6.12 14.54 8.72
C LYS A 59 -7.47 15.02 9.28
N PRO A 60 -7.48 16.00 10.20
CA PRO A 60 -8.74 16.55 10.67
C PRO A 60 -9.47 17.16 9.47
N ASN A 61 -10.76 16.83 9.32
CA ASN A 61 -11.63 17.45 8.34
C ASN A 61 -11.52 18.97 8.51
N SER A 62 -10.74 19.62 7.63
CA SER A 62 -10.80 21.07 7.47
C SER A 62 -11.97 21.35 6.53
N GLU A 63 -13.17 21.03 7.01
CA GLU A 63 -14.42 21.49 6.42
C GLU A 63 -15.12 22.33 7.50
N ASN A 64 -15.29 23.62 7.17
CA ASN A 64 -16.03 24.62 7.92
C ASN A 64 -17.46 24.19 8.22
#